data_AF-A0A2A2QPX3-F1
#
_entry.id   AF-A0A2A2QPX3-F1
#
_cell.length_a   1.000
_cell.length_b   1.000
_cell.length_c   1.000
_cell.angle_alpha   90.00
_cell.angle_beta   90.00
_cell.angle_gamma   90.00
#
_symmetry.space_group_name_H-M   'P 1'
#
loop_
_entity.id
_entity.type
_entity.pdbx_description
1 polymer ?
#
loop_
_entity_poly.entity_id
_entity_poly.type
_entity_poly.pdbx_seq_one_letter_code
_entity_poly.pdbx_strand_id
1 'polypeptide(L)'
;MNSTVKFLFALLTLGLAAAPLAHAKEKPEKVAQAGQRIKGAVDEHDKMLNEKLKLTAEQQAKLATIRKEQAAGMKAHRGDRAKMADAMKTGREQIRAMLTPEQQTTFDSIKPEGREGKKGKKGKKEDAS
;
A
#
# COMPACT_ATOMS: atom_id res chain seq x y z
N MET A 1 -11.32 34.00 35.65
CA MET A 1 -12.09 34.97 34.85
C MET A 1 -12.58 34.20 33.62
N ASN A 2 -13.61 33.36 33.71
CA ASN A 2 -15.03 33.60 34.00
C ASN A 2 -15.67 34.55 32.98
N SER A 3 -16.30 34.01 31.93
CA SER A 3 -17.77 34.12 31.77
C SER A 3 -18.26 33.24 30.59
N THR A 4 -19.26 32.34 30.73
CA THR A 4 -20.75 32.53 30.77
C THR A 4 -21.27 33.20 29.48
N VAL A 5 -22.32 32.80 28.74
CA VAL A 5 -23.61 32.15 29.03
C VAL A 5 -24.17 31.48 27.74
N LYS A 6 -24.94 30.43 27.97
CA LYS A 6 -25.93 29.70 27.15
C LYS A 6 -26.77 30.53 26.15
N PHE A 7 -27.08 29.93 24.99
CA PHE A 7 -28.40 30.05 24.36
C PHE A 7 -28.83 28.71 23.73
N LEU A 8 -29.91 28.17 24.29
CA LEU A 8 -30.73 27.11 23.71
C LEU A 8 -31.53 27.69 22.55
N PHE A 9 -31.46 27.06 21.38
CA PHE A 9 -32.50 27.16 20.35
C PHE A 9 -32.82 25.76 19.86
N ALA A 10 -33.94 25.23 20.35
CA ALA A 10 -34.60 24.08 19.79
C ALA A 10 -35.41 24.55 18.57
N LEU A 11 -35.13 23.99 17.39
CA LEU A 11 -36.02 24.07 16.25
C LEU A 11 -36.08 22.70 15.57
N LEU A 12 -37.20 22.06 15.84
CA LEU A 12 -37.67 20.80 15.29
C LEU A 12 -37.96 21.00 13.80
N THR A 13 -37.15 20.41 12.91
CA THR A 13 -37.52 20.24 11.50
C THR A 13 -37.63 18.76 11.19
N LEU A 14 -38.89 18.33 11.07
CA LEU A 14 -39.31 17.05 10.53
C LEU A 14 -38.96 17.02 9.03
N GLY A 15 -37.99 16.19 8.65
CA GLY A 15 -37.49 16.09 7.27
C GLY A 15 -37.40 14.64 6.80
N LEU A 16 -38.48 14.21 6.13
CA LEU A 16 -38.62 13.15 5.13
C LEU A 16 -37.56 12.03 5.10
N ALA A 17 -38.03 10.80 5.37
CA ALA A 17 -37.30 9.56 5.21
C ALA A 17 -36.78 9.38 3.77
N ALA A 18 -35.49 9.66 3.56
CA ALA A 18 -34.72 9.04 2.50
C ALA A 18 -34.29 7.66 3.02
N ALA A 19 -34.83 6.60 2.41
CA ALA A 19 -34.40 5.24 2.65
C ALA A 19 -32.87 5.17 2.59
N PRO A 20 -32.18 4.56 3.57
CA PRO A 20 -30.80 4.20 3.36
C PRO A 20 -30.82 3.14 2.26
N LEU A 21 -30.51 3.55 1.03
CA LEU A 21 -29.79 2.68 0.12
C LEU A 21 -28.71 2.05 0.97
N ALA A 22 -28.83 0.74 1.16
CA ALA A 22 -27.86 -0.05 1.87
C ALA A 22 -26.50 0.26 1.24
N HIS A 23 -25.76 1.20 1.84
CA HIS A 23 -24.33 1.19 1.77
C HIS A 23 -23.99 -0.16 2.37
N ALA A 24 -23.70 -1.10 1.46
CA ALA A 24 -22.98 -2.29 1.76
C ALA A 24 -21.83 -1.83 2.65
N LYS A 25 -22.01 -2.07 3.95
CA LYS A 25 -20.99 -1.96 4.97
C LYS A 25 -20.02 -3.06 4.60
N GLU A 26 -19.19 -2.80 3.60
CA GLU A 26 -18.06 -3.65 3.28
C GLU A 26 -17.26 -3.73 4.57
N LYS A 27 -17.40 -4.90 5.21
CA LYS A 27 -16.95 -5.14 6.57
C LYS A 27 -15.50 -4.66 6.71
N PRO A 28 -15.16 -3.90 7.76
CA PRO A 28 -13.79 -3.41 7.98
C PRO A 28 -12.75 -4.53 8.03
N GLU A 29 -13.18 -5.78 8.26
CA GLU A 29 -12.35 -6.99 8.19
C GLU A 29 -11.65 -7.17 6.83
N LYS A 30 -12.30 -6.93 5.69
CA LYS A 30 -11.68 -7.18 4.37
C LYS A 30 -10.60 -6.15 4.05
N VAL A 31 -10.79 -4.89 4.43
CA VAL A 31 -9.81 -3.82 4.23
C VAL A 31 -8.65 -3.96 5.21
N ALA A 32 -8.92 -4.32 6.47
CA ALA A 32 -7.88 -4.60 7.46
C ALA A 32 -7.02 -5.82 7.06
N GLN A 33 -7.65 -6.89 6.56
CA GLN A 33 -6.94 -8.08 6.09
C GLN A 33 -6.13 -7.80 4.83
N ALA A 34 -6.63 -6.99 3.90
CA ALA A 34 -5.86 -6.55 2.73
C ALA A 34 -4.64 -5.69 3.13
N GLY A 35 -4.79 -4.79 4.10
CA GLY A 35 -3.69 -3.98 4.62
C GLY A 35 -2.61 -4.80 5.35
N GLN A 36 -3.02 -5.80 6.14
CA GLN A 36 -2.09 -6.74 6.78
C GLN A 36 -1.31 -7.58 5.76
N ARG A 37 -1.95 -8.06 4.70
CA ARG A 37 -1.29 -8.81 3.63
C ARG A 37 -0.24 -7.98 2.90
N ILE A 38 -0.54 -6.71 2.60
CA ILE A 38 0.43 -5.81 1.95
C ILE A 38 1.62 -5.54 2.86
N LYS A 39 1.37 -5.28 4.15
CA LYS A 39 2.45 -5.06 5.13
C LYS A 39 3.36 -6.29 5.25
N GLY A 40 2.78 -7.49 5.35
CA GLY A 40 3.53 -8.74 5.41
C GLY A 40 4.43 -8.96 4.19
N ALA A 41 3.93 -8.67 2.99
CA ALA A 41 4.70 -8.81 1.76
C ALA A 41 5.89 -7.83 1.68
N VAL A 42 5.74 -6.60 2.18
CA VAL A 42 6.85 -5.63 2.24
C VAL A 42 7.90 -6.07 3.25
N ASP A 43 7.47 -6.51 4.43
CA ASP A 43 8.37 -6.99 5.49
C ASP A 43 9.17 -8.23 5.04
N GLU A 44 8.53 -9.15 4.31
CA GLU A 44 9.16 -10.35 3.75
C GLU A 44 10.18 -10.00 2.65
N HIS A 45 9.84 -9.05 1.78
CA HIS A 45 10.77 -8.56 0.77
C HIS A 45 12.01 -7.89 1.38
N ASP A 46 11.84 -7.09 2.44
CA ASP A 46 12.96 -6.42 3.11
C ASP A 46 13.86 -7.42 3.84
N LYS A 47 13.30 -8.48 4.44
CA LYS A 47 14.09 -9.59 4.98
C LYS A 47 14.90 -10.29 3.89
N MET A 48 14.28 -10.59 2.75
CA MET A 48 14.97 -11.22 1.62
C MET A 48 16.10 -10.33 1.07
N LEU A 49 15.89 -9.01 0.98
CA LEU A 49 16.96 -8.08 0.62
C LEU A 49 18.09 -8.08 1.65
N ASN A 50 17.75 -8.10 2.93
CA ASN A 50 18.75 -8.12 4.00
C ASN A 50 19.60 -9.40 3.96
N GLU A 51 18.99 -10.57 3.75
CA GLU A 51 19.69 -11.85 3.66
C GLU A 51 20.61 -11.93 2.44
N LYS A 52 20.11 -11.50 1.27
CA LYS A 52 20.87 -11.59 0.01
C LYS A 52 21.99 -10.55 -0.10
N LEU A 53 21.74 -9.34 0.40
CA LEU A 53 22.67 -8.21 0.27
C LEU A 53 23.53 -8.01 1.51
N LYS A 54 23.22 -8.68 2.62
CA LYS A 54 23.86 -8.49 3.93
C LYS A 54 23.91 -7.01 4.29
N LEU A 55 22.73 -6.37 4.30
CA LEU A 55 22.62 -4.92 4.53
C LEU A 55 23.15 -4.55 5.91
N THR A 56 23.92 -3.46 5.99
CA THR A 56 24.35 -2.90 7.28
C THR A 56 23.18 -2.27 8.03
N ALA A 57 23.31 -2.06 9.34
CA ALA A 57 22.29 -1.40 10.15
C ALA A 57 21.92 0.00 9.60
N GLU A 58 22.90 0.74 9.08
CA GLU A 58 22.67 2.04 8.44
C GLU A 58 21.87 1.92 7.13
N GLN A 59 22.17 0.91 6.31
CA GLN A 59 21.43 0.64 5.06
C GLN A 59 20.00 0.19 5.37
N GLN A 60 19.78 -0.60 6.42
CA GLN A 60 18.44 -1.00 6.86
C GLN A 60 17.61 0.20 7.35
N ALA A 61 18.23 1.13 8.08
CA ALA A 61 17.56 2.37 8.52
C ALA A 61 17.14 3.22 7.31
N LYS A 62 18.02 3.36 6.31
CA LYS A 62 17.71 4.06 5.04
C LYS A 62 16.62 3.34 4.26
N LEU A 63 16.64 2.01 4.19
CA LEU A 63 15.59 1.20 3.56
C LEU A 63 14.22 1.51 4.16
N ALA A 64 14.12 1.51 5.49
CA ALA A 64 12.87 1.79 6.19
C ALA A 64 12.32 3.20 5.89
N THR A 65 13.19 4.20 5.73
CA THR A 65 12.80 5.56 5.31
C THR A 65 12.25 5.56 3.88
N ILE A 66 12.97 4.95 2.93
CA ILE A 66 12.51 4.84 1.54
C ILE A 66 11.16 4.13 1.46
N ARG A 67 10.94 3.06 2.25
CA ARG A 67 9.66 2.35 2.31
C ARG A 67 8.50 3.23 2.78
N LYS A 68 8.74 4.11 3.77
CA LYS A 68 7.72 5.05 4.25
C LYS A 68 7.35 6.06 3.16
N GLU A 69 8.34 6.62 2.47
CA GLU A 69 8.13 7.54 1.34
C GLU A 69 7.37 6.86 0.20
N GLN A 70 7.79 5.65 -0.17
CA GLN A 70 7.13 4.86 -1.20
C GLN A 70 5.68 4.55 -0.82
N ALA A 71 5.41 4.18 0.44
CA ALA A 71 4.05 3.93 0.93
C ALA A 71 3.19 5.20 0.89
N ALA A 72 3.75 6.36 1.22
CA ALA A 72 3.07 7.64 1.11
C ALA A 72 2.74 7.99 -0.35
N GLY A 73 3.69 7.84 -1.28
CA GLY A 73 3.47 8.06 -2.71
C GLY A 73 2.42 7.10 -3.30
N MET A 74 2.46 5.83 -2.90
CA MET A 74 1.46 4.83 -3.29
C MET A 74 0.07 5.15 -2.77
N LYS A 75 -0.05 5.70 -1.56
CA LYS A 75 -1.32 6.16 -1.00
C LYS A 75 -1.82 7.42 -1.70
N ALA A 76 -0.93 8.38 -1.98
CA ALA A 76 -1.25 9.64 -2.64
C ALA A 76 -1.71 9.46 -4.09
N HIS A 77 -1.13 8.49 -4.80
CA HIS A 77 -1.42 8.22 -6.20
C HIS A 77 -2.29 6.97 -6.41
N ARG A 78 -3.03 6.56 -5.37
CA ARG A 78 -3.87 5.37 -5.44
C ARG A 78 -4.90 5.49 -6.57
N GLY A 79 -4.82 4.58 -7.54
CA GLY A 79 -5.70 4.55 -8.71
C GLY A 79 -5.06 5.09 -10.00
N ASP A 80 -3.97 5.85 -9.90
CA ASP A 80 -3.17 6.28 -11.06
C ASP A 80 -2.01 5.29 -11.28
N ARG A 81 -2.23 4.35 -12.19
CA ARG A 81 -1.29 3.24 -12.41
C ARG A 81 0.09 3.72 -12.89
N ALA A 82 0.15 4.81 -13.64
CA ALA A 82 1.41 5.36 -14.13
C ALA A 82 2.20 5.94 -12.95
N LYS A 83 1.59 6.80 -12.15
CA LYS A 83 2.24 7.39 -10.97
C LYS A 83 2.62 6.38 -9.91
N MET A 84 1.83 5.32 -9.75
CA MET A 84 2.20 4.20 -8.87
C MET A 84 3.41 3.44 -9.38
N ALA A 85 3.53 3.24 -10.69
CA ALA A 85 4.71 2.61 -11.30
C ALA A 85 5.96 3.49 -11.14
N ASP A 86 5.80 4.81 -11.31
CA ASP A 86 6.87 5.77 -11.11
C ASP A 86 7.35 5.78 -9.66
N ALA A 87 6.43 5.85 -8.69
CA ALA A 87 6.78 5.76 -7.27
C ALA A 87 7.52 4.46 -6.91
N MET A 88 7.14 3.34 -7.53
CA MET A 88 7.84 2.06 -7.39
C MET A 88 9.25 2.08 -8.00
N LYS A 89 9.41 2.69 -9.19
CA LYS A 89 10.69 2.83 -9.86
C LYS A 89 11.64 3.74 -9.07
N THR A 90 11.15 4.90 -8.63
CA THR A 90 11.91 5.84 -7.80
C THR A 90 12.37 5.19 -6.50
N GLY A 91 11.49 4.47 -5.79
CA GLY A 91 11.89 3.74 -4.58
C GLY A 91 12.99 2.71 -4.86
N ARG A 92 12.91 1.98 -5.99
CA ARG A 92 13.95 1.02 -6.40
C ARG A 92 15.30 1.71 -6.69
N GLU A 93 15.28 2.87 -7.33
CA GLU A 93 16.48 3.65 -7.63
C GLU A 93 17.14 4.19 -6.35
N GLN A 94 16.34 4.70 -5.41
CA GLN A 94 16.83 5.13 -4.10
C GLN A 94 17.47 3.97 -3.31
N ILE A 95 16.85 2.78 -3.34
CA ILE A 95 17.43 1.58 -2.73
C ILE A 95 18.76 1.23 -3.39
N ARG A 96 18.82 1.22 -4.73
CA ARG A 96 20.06 0.93 -5.45
C ARG A 96 21.19 1.90 -5.12
N ALA A 97 20.88 3.19 -4.97
CA ALA A 97 21.86 4.24 -4.69
C ALA A 97 22.56 4.11 -3.33
N MET A 98 21.92 3.46 -2.34
CA MET A 98 22.54 3.23 -1.02
C MET A 98 23.32 1.90 -0.92
N LEU A 99 23.32 1.09 -1.97
CA LEU A 99 24.02 -0.19 -2.03
C LEU A 99 25.44 -0.04 -2.58
N THR A 100 26.35 -0.90 -2.13
CA THR A 100 27.69 -1.01 -2.74
C THR A 100 27.59 -1.57 -4.16
N PRO A 101 28.59 -1.35 -5.03
CA PRO A 101 28.57 -1.88 -6.41
C PRO A 101 28.34 -3.40 -6.48
N GLU A 102 28.91 -4.15 -5.55
CA GLU A 102 28.71 -5.61 -5.44
C GLU A 102 27.26 -5.94 -5.08
N GLN A 103 26.68 -5.26 -4.09
CA GLN A 103 25.28 -5.42 -3.68
C GLN A 103 24.30 -5.01 -4.78
N GLN A 104 24.62 -3.98 -5.59
CA GLN A 104 23.77 -3.56 -6.70
C GLN A 104 23.57 -4.66 -7.74
N THR A 105 24.62 -5.45 -8.01
CA THR A 105 24.57 -6.56 -8.97
C THR A 105 23.59 -7.64 -8.50
N THR A 106 23.66 -8.00 -7.22
CA THR A 106 22.72 -8.94 -6.59
C THR A 106 21.30 -8.34 -6.56
N PHE A 107 21.15 -7.06 -6.24
CA PHE A 107 19.86 -6.37 -6.22
C PHE A 107 19.18 -6.32 -7.59
N ASP A 108 19.94 -6.11 -8.67
CA ASP A 108 19.43 -6.13 -10.04
C ASP A 108 19.04 -7.51 -10.53
N SER A 109 19.64 -8.56 -9.97
CA SER A 109 19.28 -9.94 -10.27
C SER A 109 17.96 -10.38 -9.59
N ILE A 110 17.50 -9.64 -8.58
CA ILE A 110 16.23 -9.90 -7.91
C ILE A 110 15.09 -9.37 -8.78
N LYS A 111 14.37 -10.28 -9.44
CA LYS A 111 13.17 -9.92 -10.21
C LYS A 111 12.06 -9.46 -9.26
N PRO A 112 11.34 -8.37 -9.55
CA PRO A 112 10.13 -8.03 -8.81
C PRO A 112 9.09 -9.14 -9.05
N GLU A 113 8.49 -9.67 -7.97
CA GLU A 113 7.57 -10.82 -7.97
C GLU A 113 6.27 -10.65 -8.81
N GLY A 114 6.14 -9.59 -9.61
CA GLY A 114 4.92 -9.24 -10.31
C GLY A 114 4.75 -9.76 -11.74
N ARG A 115 5.71 -10.48 -12.33
CA ARG A 115 5.67 -10.83 -13.77
C ARG A 115 5.29 -12.27 -14.15
N GLU A 116 5.27 -13.23 -13.23
CA GLU A 116 5.07 -14.65 -13.59
C GLU A 116 3.69 -15.25 -13.28
N GLY A 117 2.70 -14.48 -12.80
CA GLY A 117 1.47 -15.07 -12.22
C GLY A 117 0.12 -14.87 -12.91
N LYS A 118 -0.01 -14.13 -14.03
CA LYS A 118 -1.34 -13.71 -14.56
C LYS A 118 -1.67 -14.12 -16.00
N LYS A 119 -1.09 -15.21 -16.53
CA LYS A 119 -1.45 -15.72 -17.87
C LYS A 119 -2.18 -17.08 -17.89
N GLY A 120 -2.63 -17.62 -16.74
CA GLY A 120 -3.06 -19.03 -16.64
C GLY A 120 -4.50 -19.36 -16.22
N LYS A 121 -5.41 -18.39 -15.99
CA LYS A 121 -6.78 -18.71 -15.49
C LYS A 121 -7.91 -17.90 -16.15
N LYS A 122 -8.01 -17.91 -17.49
CA LYS A 122 -9.19 -17.40 -18.20
C LYS A 122 -9.54 -18.22 -19.46
N GLY A 123 -9.69 -19.54 -19.31
CA GLY A 123 -10.04 -20.40 -20.45
C GLY A 123 -10.62 -21.77 -20.09
N LYS A 124 -11.38 -21.88 -18.99
CA LYS A 124 -12.06 -23.15 -18.65
C LYS A 124 -13.43 -22.87 -18.05
N LYS A 125 -14.34 -22.31 -18.85
CA LYS A 125 -15.78 -22.23 -18.56
C LYS A 125 -16.58 -21.81 -19.80
N GLU A 126 -16.40 -22.54 -20.89
CA GLU A 126 -17.31 -22.65 -22.03
C GLU A 126 -17.12 -24.11 -22.49
N ASP A 127 -18.15 -24.76 -23.02
CA ASP A 127 -18.30 -26.21 -23.21
C ASP A 127 -18.89 -26.97 -22.00
N ALA A 128 -20.05 -26.51 -21.55
CA ALA A 128 -21.05 -27.38 -20.93
C ALA A 128 -22.45 -26.74 -21.09
N SER A 129 -22.99 -26.80 -22.30
CA SER A 129 -24.44 -26.75 -22.60
C SER A 129 -24.66 -27.25 -24.02
#